data_AF-A0A496UA31-F1
#
_entry.id   AF-A0A496UA31-F1
#
_cell.length_a   1.000
_cell.length_b   1.000
_cell.length_c   1.000
_cell.angle_alpha   90.00
_cell.angle_beta   90.00
_cell.angle_gamma   90.00
#
_symmetry.space_group_name_H-M   'P 1'
#
loop_
_entity.id
_entity.type
_entity.pdbx_description
1 polymer ?
#
loop_
_entity_poly.entity_id
_entity_poly.type
_entity_poly.pdbx_seq_one_letter_code
_entity_poly.pdbx_strand_id
1 'polypeptide(L)'
;MKYLALSFAGLWLIAVIAVIIDSFFLHAGAKMAGVRRATFGRAVKASIACSLSTLLLALIFSWVPVGGTAVGFLIGLGLTILVLQASYSTSFGKAFLLWIFNVVAQIIAVLAGTFLLTGIFSLTG
;
A
#
# COMPACT_ATOMS: atom_id res chain seq x y z
N MET A 1 23.73 12.89 -14.06
CA MET A 1 23.89 11.86 -12.99
C MET A 1 23.34 12.31 -11.64
N LYS A 2 23.66 13.51 -11.14
CA LYS A 2 23.18 14.00 -9.83
C LYS A 2 21.63 13.96 -9.67
N TYR A 3 20.89 14.40 -10.69
CA TYR A 3 19.41 14.39 -10.65
C TYR A 3 18.80 12.98 -10.64
N LEU A 4 19.40 12.02 -11.37
CA LEU A 4 18.97 10.62 -11.37
C LEU A 4 19.16 9.98 -9.99
N ALA A 5 20.31 10.20 -9.35
CA ALA A 5 20.58 9.69 -8.01
C ALA A 5 19.63 10.29 -6.97
N LEU A 6 19.30 11.58 -7.08
CA LEU A 6 18.36 12.27 -6.21
C LEU A 6 16.93 11.71 -6.36
N SER A 7 16.47 11.49 -7.60
CA SER A 7 15.15 10.92 -7.87
C SER A 7 15.01 9.50 -7.35
N PHE A 8 16.04 8.66 -7.54
CA PHE A 8 16.05 7.30 -6.99
C PHE A 8 16.03 7.30 -5.46
N ALA A 9 16.87 8.12 -4.81
CA ALA A 9 16.89 8.23 -3.35
C ALA A 9 15.55 8.73 -2.78
N GLY A 10 14.92 9.71 -3.42
CA GLY A 10 13.60 10.21 -3.05
C GLY A 10 12.52 9.14 -3.15
N LEU A 11 12.53 8.33 -4.22
CA LEU A 11 11.56 7.26 -4.42
C LEU A 11 11.69 6.16 -3.35
N TRP A 12 12.92 5.80 -2.99
CA TRP A 12 13.19 4.87 -1.89
C TRP A 12 12.71 5.41 -0.54
N LEU A 13 12.97 6.69 -0.25
CA LEU A 13 12.51 7.32 0.99
C LEU A 13 10.98 7.29 1.10
N ILE A 14 10.27 7.62 0.02
CA ILE A 14 8.81 7.61 -0.01
C ILE A 14 8.27 6.19 0.15
N ALA A 15 8.88 5.20 -0.52
CA ALA A 15 8.48 3.80 -0.38
C ALA A 15 8.60 3.31 1.08
N VAL A 16 9.70 3.65 1.76
CA VAL A 16 9.90 3.31 3.18
C VAL A 16 8.86 3.98 4.07
N ILE A 17 8.61 5.28 3.88
CA ILE A 17 7.61 6.02 4.64
C ILE A 17 6.21 5.43 4.43
N ALA A 18 5.86 5.12 3.18
CA ALA A 18 4.58 4.52 2.83
C ALA A 18 4.38 3.17 3.54
N VAL A 19 5.38 2.28 3.51
CA VAL A 19 5.32 0.98 4.22
C VAL A 19 5.15 1.18 5.73
N ILE A 20 5.83 2.16 6.33
CA ILE A 20 5.71 2.43 7.77
C ILE A 20 4.29 2.90 8.12
N ILE A 21 3.75 3.85 7.36
CA ILE A 21 2.38 4.36 7.55
C ILE A 21 1.39 3.20 7.38
N ASP A 22 1.50 2.45 6.29
CA ASP A 22 0.60 1.35 5.97
C ASP A 22 0.64 0.24 7.01
N SER A 23 1.83 -0.14 7.46
CA SER A 23 2.02 -1.11 8.56
C SER A 23 1.41 -0.63 9.88
N PHE A 24 1.49 0.65 10.18
CA PHE A 24 0.89 1.22 11.39
C PHE A 24 -0.64 1.11 11.35
N PHE A 25 -1.25 1.53 10.25
CA PHE A 25 -2.70 1.47 10.07
C PHE A 25 -3.22 0.03 9.97
N LEU A 26 -2.53 -0.86 9.26
CA LEU A 26 -2.88 -2.29 9.22
C LEU A 26 -2.80 -2.94 10.59
N HIS A 27 -1.79 -2.61 11.40
CA HIS A 27 -1.68 -3.10 12.77
C HIS A 27 -2.80 -2.58 13.67
N ALA A 28 -3.13 -1.29 13.56
CA ALA A 28 -4.26 -0.69 14.26
C ALA A 28 -5.59 -1.35 13.84
N GLY A 29 -5.83 -1.48 12.54
CA GLY A 29 -7.00 -2.15 11.98
C GLY A 29 -7.11 -3.62 12.40
N ALA A 30 -5.99 -4.34 12.45
CA ALA A 30 -5.94 -5.73 12.91
C ALA A 30 -6.33 -5.87 14.39
N LYS A 31 -5.90 -4.93 15.24
CA LYS A 31 -6.32 -4.89 16.64
C LYS A 31 -7.81 -4.56 16.78
N MET A 32 -8.30 -3.57 16.04
CA MET A 32 -9.71 -3.17 16.07
C MET A 32 -10.65 -4.25 15.53
N ALA A 33 -10.23 -5.01 14.51
CA ALA A 33 -10.98 -6.14 13.96
C ALA A 33 -10.88 -7.42 14.81
N GLY A 34 -10.18 -7.39 15.95
CA GLY A 34 -10.02 -8.55 16.84
C GLY A 34 -9.28 -9.71 16.17
N VAL A 35 -8.24 -9.42 15.37
CA VAL A 35 -7.39 -10.45 14.77
C VAL A 35 -6.44 -11.00 15.83
N ARG A 36 -6.55 -12.31 16.13
CA ARG A 36 -5.77 -12.98 17.20
C ARG A 36 -4.25 -12.82 17.06
N ARG A 37 -3.74 -12.71 15.83
CA ARG A 37 -2.31 -12.61 15.52
C ARG A 37 -1.94 -11.22 14.95
N ALA A 38 -2.51 -10.16 15.51
CA ALA A 38 -2.20 -8.79 15.14
C ALA A 38 -0.82 -8.36 15.69
N THR A 39 0.25 -8.63 14.92
CA THR A 39 1.61 -8.16 15.23
C THR A 39 2.10 -7.18 14.18
N PHE A 40 2.92 -6.22 14.60
CA PHE A 40 3.46 -5.21 13.69
C PHE A 40 4.29 -5.82 12.56
N GLY A 41 5.11 -6.84 12.86
CA GLY A 41 5.88 -7.55 11.83
C GLY A 41 5.02 -8.24 10.76
N ARG A 42 3.78 -8.65 11.10
CA ARG A 42 2.83 -9.16 10.11
C ARG A 42 2.21 -8.02 9.30
N ALA A 43 1.98 -6.87 9.91
CA ALA A 43 1.53 -5.67 9.20
C ALA A 43 2.54 -5.21 8.16
N VAL A 44 3.84 -5.23 8.49
CA VAL A 44 4.92 -4.94 7.53
C VAL A 44 4.92 -5.93 6.37
N LYS A 45 4.85 -7.24 6.66
CA LYS A 45 4.79 -8.27 5.60
C LYS A 45 3.55 -8.12 4.73
N ALA A 46 2.40 -7.83 5.34
CA ALA A 46 1.14 -7.60 4.64
C ALA A 46 1.21 -6.36 3.74
N SER A 47 1.74 -5.24 4.25
CA SER A 47 1.94 -4.00 3.50
C SER A 47 2.84 -4.20 2.28
N ILE A 48 3.97 -4.89 2.46
CA ILE A 48 4.88 -5.22 1.35
C ILE A 48 4.18 -6.14 0.34
N ALA A 49 3.47 -7.17 0.81
CA ALA A 49 2.75 -8.09 -0.07
C ALA A 49 1.61 -7.39 -0.85
N CYS A 50 0.89 -6.46 -0.21
CA CYS A 50 -0.11 -5.62 -0.85
C CYS A 50 0.53 -4.69 -1.90
N SER A 51 1.66 -4.06 -1.58
CA SER A 51 2.37 -3.21 -2.52
C SER A 51 2.89 -3.99 -3.74
N LEU A 52 3.46 -5.17 -3.52
CA LEU A 52 3.91 -6.07 -4.59
C LEU A 52 2.74 -6.58 -5.44
N SER A 53 1.61 -6.93 -4.81
CA SER A 53 0.44 -7.42 -5.54
C SER A 53 -0.17 -6.30 -6.40
N THR A 54 -0.24 -5.07 -5.91
CA THR A 54 -0.65 -3.90 -6.70
C THR A 54 0.29 -3.63 -7.86
N LEU A 55 1.61 -3.75 -7.66
CA LEU A 55 2.59 -3.56 -8.73
C LEU A 55 2.45 -4.61 -9.83
N LEU A 56 2.30 -5.89 -9.46
CA LEU A 56 2.04 -6.97 -10.42
C LEU A 56 0.73 -6.73 -11.17
N LEU A 57 -0.31 -6.27 -10.48
CA LEU A 57 -1.58 -5.95 -11.12
C LEU A 57 -1.44 -4.81 -12.11
N ALA A 58 -0.75 -3.72 -11.73
CA ALA A 58 -0.48 -2.61 -12.63
C ALA A 58 0.28 -3.06 -13.88
N LEU A 59 1.25 -3.97 -13.74
CA LEU A 59 2.02 -4.53 -14.87
C LEU A 59 1.16 -5.41 -15.78
N ILE A 60 0.21 -6.18 -15.24
CA ILE A 60 -0.69 -7.01 -16.05
C ILE A 60 -1.69 -6.11 -16.79
N PHE A 61 -2.29 -5.14 -16.09
CA PHE A 61 -3.30 -4.26 -16.66
C PHE A 61 -2.74 -3.16 -17.57
N SER A 62 -1.43 -2.91 -17.58
CA SER A 62 -0.82 -1.97 -18.52
C SER A 62 -1.01 -2.36 -20.00
N TRP A 63 -1.38 -3.62 -20.25
CA TRP A 63 -1.62 -4.18 -21.58
C TRP A 63 -3.10 -4.15 -21.99
N VAL A 64 -4.01 -3.68 -21.12
CA VAL A 64 -5.47 -3.72 -21.34
C VAL A 64 -6.05 -2.29 -21.40
N PRO A 65 -6.60 -1.83 -22.55
CA PRO A 65 -7.12 -0.47 -22.69
C PRO A 65 -8.45 -0.24 -21.95
N VAL A 66 -8.44 0.71 -21.00
CA VAL A 66 -9.51 1.62 -20.50
C VAL A 66 -10.86 1.03 -19.99
N GLY A 67 -11.41 -0.05 -20.54
CA GLY A 67 -12.56 -0.76 -19.94
C GLY A 67 -12.22 -1.47 -18.61
N GLY A 68 -10.93 -1.51 -18.27
CA GLY A 68 -10.36 -2.21 -17.12
C GLY A 68 -10.34 -1.45 -15.80
N THR A 69 -10.84 -0.20 -15.69
CA THR A 69 -10.77 0.53 -14.40
C THR A 69 -11.69 -0.06 -13.34
N ALA A 70 -12.96 -0.32 -13.65
CA ALA A 70 -13.89 -0.96 -12.72
C ALA A 70 -13.51 -2.42 -12.46
N VAL A 71 -13.19 -3.17 -13.53
CA VAL A 71 -12.79 -4.58 -13.45
C VAL A 71 -11.47 -4.74 -12.69
N GLY A 72 -10.49 -3.88 -12.97
CA GLY A 72 -9.19 -3.83 -12.30
C GLY A 72 -9.32 -3.40 -10.85
N PHE A 73 -10.23 -2.47 -10.52
CA PHE A 73 -10.55 -2.15 -9.13
C PHE A 73 -11.10 -3.37 -8.38
N LEU A 74 -12.09 -4.08 -8.95
CA LEU A 74 -12.67 -5.26 -8.31
C LEU A 74 -11.65 -6.39 -8.12
N ILE A 75 -10.80 -6.62 -9.13
CA ILE A 75 -9.72 -7.61 -9.06
C ILE A 75 -8.68 -7.18 -8.03
N GLY A 76 -8.30 -5.90 -8.01
CA GLY A 76 -7.34 -5.36 -7.04
C GLY A 76 -7.86 -5.42 -5.60
N LEU A 77 -9.14 -5.12 -5.40
CA LEU A 77 -9.83 -5.27 -4.12
C LEU A 77 -9.83 -6.75 -3.69
N GLY A 78 -10.23 -7.66 -4.57
CA GLY A 78 -10.21 -9.09 -4.28
C GLY A 78 -8.82 -9.60 -3.91
N LEU A 79 -7.82 -9.24 -4.70
CA LEU A 79 -6.43 -9.65 -4.48
C LEU A 79 -5.86 -9.10 -3.17
N THR A 80 -6.09 -7.82 -2.86
CA THR A 80 -5.62 -7.23 -1.60
C THR A 80 -6.30 -7.86 -0.39
N ILE A 81 -7.60 -8.13 -0.45
CA ILE A 81 -8.30 -8.87 0.61
C ILE A 81 -7.72 -10.28 0.79
N LEU A 82 -7.44 -11.00 -0.30
CA LEU A 82 -6.83 -12.33 -0.23
C LEU A 82 -5.42 -12.29 0.38
N VAL A 83 -4.61 -11.30 0.02
CA VAL A 83 -3.29 -11.07 0.62
C VAL A 83 -3.40 -10.80 2.12
N LEU A 84 -4.37 -9.98 2.55
CA LEU A 84 -4.61 -9.69 3.96
C LEU A 84 -5.11 -10.93 4.71
N GLN A 85 -6.01 -11.72 4.11
CA GLN A 85 -6.45 -13.00 4.68
C GLN A 85 -5.29 -13.96 4.89
N ALA A 86 -4.44 -14.13 3.87
CA ALA A 86 -3.27 -15.01 3.93
C ALA A 86 -2.27 -14.53 4.99
N SER A 87 -1.99 -13.23 5.03
CA SER A 87 -1.00 -12.62 5.93
C SER A 87 -1.42 -12.70 7.41
N TYR A 88 -2.71 -12.49 7.69
CA TYR A 88 -3.25 -12.50 9.05
C TYR A 88 -3.91 -13.81 9.48
N SER A 89 -4.05 -14.78 8.57
CA SER A 89 -4.78 -16.04 8.79
C SER A 89 -6.18 -15.78 9.38
N THR A 90 -6.94 -14.90 8.72
CA THR A 90 -8.19 -14.35 9.25
C THR A 90 -9.37 -14.55 8.29
N SER A 91 -10.59 -14.35 8.78
CA SER A 91 -11.81 -14.45 7.98
C SER A 91 -12.01 -13.25 7.05
N PHE A 92 -12.84 -13.43 6.02
CA PHE A 92 -13.14 -12.39 5.02
C PHE A 92 -13.60 -11.07 5.65
N GLY A 93 -14.57 -11.10 6.57
CA GLY A 93 -15.08 -9.87 7.20
C GLY A 93 -14.00 -9.08 7.94
N LYS A 94 -13.06 -9.77 8.61
CA LYS A 94 -11.92 -9.12 9.26
C LYS A 94 -10.94 -8.57 8.23
N ALA A 95 -10.60 -9.34 7.19
CA ALA A 95 -9.72 -8.86 6.13
C ALA A 95 -10.29 -7.65 5.37
N PHE A 96 -11.61 -7.60 5.17
CA PHE A 96 -12.30 -6.44 4.60
C PHE A 96 -12.16 -5.20 5.49
N LEU A 97 -12.30 -5.35 6.82
CA LEU A 97 -12.01 -4.26 7.76
C LEU A 97 -10.55 -3.80 7.64
N LEU A 98 -9.58 -4.72 7.62
CA LEU A 98 -8.17 -4.36 7.42
C LEU A 98 -7.94 -3.64 6.09
N TRP A 99 -8.64 -4.04 5.03
CA TRP A 99 -8.57 -3.36 3.73
C TRP A 99 -9.06 -1.91 3.82
N ILE A 100 -10.11 -1.61 4.60
CA ILE A 100 -10.53 -0.21 4.84
C ILE A 100 -9.39 0.60 5.49
N PHE A 101 -8.73 0.04 6.49
CA PHE A 101 -7.57 0.70 7.13
C PHE A 101 -6.41 0.88 6.15
N ASN A 102 -6.15 -0.10 5.29
CA ASN A 102 -5.15 -0.02 4.22
C ASN A 102 -5.47 1.11 3.24
N VAL A 103 -6.74 1.27 2.84
CA VAL A 103 -7.17 2.38 1.97
C VAL A 103 -6.91 3.74 2.63
N VAL A 104 -7.28 3.89 3.90
CA VAL A 104 -6.99 5.13 4.66
C VAL A 104 -5.49 5.39 4.72
N ALA A 105 -4.68 4.36 4.98
CA ALA A 105 -3.24 4.47 5.01
C ALA A 105 -2.64 4.87 3.67
N GLN A 106 -3.14 4.31 2.57
CA GLN A 106 -2.72 4.66 1.21
C GLN A 106 -3.04 6.12 0.89
N ILE A 107 -4.23 6.62 1.25
CA ILE A 107 -4.57 8.04 1.06
C ILE A 107 -3.55 8.93 1.80
N ILE A 108 -3.25 8.60 3.06
CA ILE A 108 -2.29 9.36 3.87
C ILE A 108 -0.87 9.26 3.29
N ALA A 109 -0.45 8.06 2.86
CA ALA A 109 0.86 7.83 2.27
C ALA A 109 1.03 8.56 0.94
N VAL A 110 -0.01 8.59 0.10
CA VAL A 110 -0.03 9.37 -1.14
C VAL A 110 0.11 10.84 -0.81
N LEU A 111 -0.72 11.40 0.08
CA LEU A 111 -0.64 12.81 0.48
C LEU A 111 0.76 13.16 1.01
N ALA A 112 1.29 12.36 1.94
CA ALA A 112 2.63 12.55 2.49
C ALA A 112 3.71 12.49 1.41
N GLY A 113 3.61 11.54 0.47
CA GLY A 113 4.51 11.41 -0.68
C GLY A 113 4.46 12.63 -1.59
N THR A 114 3.28 13.16 -1.90
CA THR A 114 3.13 14.36 -2.74
C THR A 114 3.75 15.58 -2.07
N PHE A 115 3.50 15.78 -0.76
CA PHE A 115 4.09 16.91 -0.01
C PHE A 115 5.61 16.82 0.07
N LEU A 116 6.16 15.61 0.26
CA LEU A 116 7.61 15.42 0.31
C LEU A 116 8.26 15.66 -1.06
N LEU A 117 7.66 15.17 -2.14
CA LEU A 117 8.18 15.39 -3.50
C LEU A 117 8.15 16.86 -3.88
N THR A 118 7.05 17.56 -3.65
CA THR A 118 6.94 18.99 -3.98
C THR A 118 7.86 19.84 -3.13
N GLY A 119 8.03 19.51 -1.84
CA GLY A 119 8.98 20.18 -0.95
C GLY A 119 10.45 19.96 -1.34
N ILE A 120 10.82 18.76 -1.81
CA ILE A 120 12.18 18.51 -2.31
C ILE A 120 12.43 19.30 -3.60
N PHE A 121 11.47 19.29 -4.53
CA PHE A 121 11.60 20.02 -5.79
C PHE A 121 11.76 21.53 -5.59
N SER A 122 11.00 22.13 -4.66
CA SER A 122 11.09 23.56 -4.37
C SER A 122 12.40 24.00 -3.72
N LEU A 123 13.15 23.09 -3.09
CA LEU A 123 14.47 23.37 -2.52
C LEU A 123 15.61 23.23 -3.55
N THR A 124 15.34 22.63 -4.70
CA THR A 124 16.34 22.35 -5.75
C THR A 124 16.15 23.15 -7.04
N GLY A 125 15.05 23.92 -7.14
CA GLY A 125 14.71 24.78 -8.26
C GLY A 125 15.26 26.20 -8.14
#